data_AF-A0A7S2UA18-F1
#
_entry.id   AF-A0A7S2UA18-F1
#
_cell.length_a   1.000
_cell.length_b   1.000
_cell.length_c   1.000
_cell.angle_alpha   90.00
_cell.angle_beta   90.00
_cell.angle_gamma   90.00
#
_symmetry.space_group_name_H-M   'P 1'
#
loop_
_entity.id
_entity.type
_entity.pdbx_description
1 polymer ?
#
loop_
_entity_poly.entity_id
_entity_poly.type
_entity_poly.pdbx_seq_one_letter_code
_entity_poly.pdbx_strand_id
1 'polypeptide(L)'
;VGCSLDCGFATCCCAGMGLCRQKITGGNSGVAFMAAGGTILQRDLQANETIAVDGGSVVMFEDSVQLGIIPSGRLGMCCFGGEGCFNTTLTGPGKVWLQSMNFLKFQNAVRQTVMEDRQGADEDDGGG
;
A
#
# COMPACT_ATOMS: atom_id res chain seq x y z
N VAL A 1 11.90 22.88 5.65
CA VAL A 1 11.12 21.65 5.48
C VAL A 1 11.49 20.73 6.63
N GLY A 2 10.54 20.41 7.51
CA GLY A 2 10.70 19.41 8.54
C GLY A 2 10.20 18.05 8.04
N CYS A 3 10.85 16.97 8.44
CA CYS A 3 10.35 15.62 8.27
C CYS A 3 10.29 14.99 9.67
N SER A 4 9.10 14.61 10.12
CA SER A 4 8.92 13.85 11.35
C SER A 4 8.55 12.42 10.99
N LEU A 5 9.00 11.45 11.80
CA LEU A 5 8.70 10.04 11.60
C LEU A 5 7.72 9.57 12.67
N ASP A 6 6.56 9.07 12.24
CA ASP A 6 5.68 8.29 13.10
C ASP A 6 6.02 6.80 12.93
N CYS A 7 6.59 6.19 13.98
CA CYS A 7 6.88 4.76 14.04
C CYS A 7 5.87 4.07 14.96
N GLY A 8 4.73 3.66 14.42
CA GLY A 8 3.71 2.88 15.15
C GLY A 8 3.82 1.38 14.84
N PHE A 9 4.17 0.55 15.83
CA PHE A 9 4.28 -0.91 15.64
C PHE A 9 2.97 -1.56 15.16
N ALA A 10 1.82 -1.11 15.68
CA ALA A 10 0.51 -1.63 15.30
C ALA A 10 0.12 -1.28 13.84
N THR A 11 0.47 -0.08 13.37
CA THR A 11 0.30 0.33 11.97
C THR A 11 1.30 -0.38 11.06
N CYS A 12 2.53 -0.58 11.53
CA CYS A 12 3.58 -1.26 10.79
C CYS A 12 3.26 -2.72 10.46
N CYS A 13 2.78 -3.50 11.44
CA CYS A 13 2.59 -4.93 11.23
C CYS A 13 1.28 -5.24 10.48
N CYS A 14 0.28 -4.37 10.60
CA CYS A 14 -1.08 -4.67 10.19
C CYS A 14 -1.68 -3.68 9.20
N ALA A 15 -1.07 -2.53 8.87
CA ALA A 15 -1.63 -1.64 7.85
C ALA A 15 -1.11 -1.94 6.43
N GLY A 16 -0.07 -2.78 6.29
CA GLY A 16 0.65 -2.95 5.02
C GLY A 16 1.42 -1.71 4.55
N MET A 17 1.43 -0.65 5.36
CA MET A 17 2.28 0.53 5.21
C MET A 17 3.55 0.30 6.03
N GLY A 18 4.71 0.62 5.46
CA GLY A 18 6.01 0.36 6.09
C GLY A 18 6.16 0.96 7.49
N LEU A 19 7.24 0.57 8.18
CA LEU A 19 7.50 0.87 9.60
C LEU A 19 7.62 2.37 9.95
N CYS A 20 7.81 3.21 8.92
CA CYS A 20 8.15 4.62 9.03
C CYS A 20 7.20 5.46 8.18
N ARG A 21 6.28 6.21 8.80
CA ARG A 21 5.49 7.23 8.09
C ARG A 21 6.15 8.58 8.24
N GLN A 22 6.46 9.23 7.12
CA GLN A 22 7.09 10.54 7.10
C GLN A 22 6.03 11.65 7.02
N LYS A 23 5.96 12.47 8.05
CA LYS A 23 5.21 13.73 8.05
C LYS A 23 6.12 14.83 7.53
N ILE A 24 5.85 15.31 6.32
CA ILE A 24 6.58 16.41 5.71
C ILE A 24 5.85 17.71 6.05
N THR A 25 6.54 18.64 6.70
CA THR A 25 6.06 19.99 6.97
C THR A 25 6.95 21.01 6.27
N GLY A 26 6.34 22.05 5.68
CA GLY A 26 7.06 23.13 5.03
C GLY A 26 6.49 24.47 5.46
N GLY A 27 7.32 25.52 5.50
CA GLY A 27 6.82 26.90 5.55
C GLY A 27 6.15 27.29 4.21
N ASN A 28 5.64 28.52 4.10
CA ASN A 28 4.83 29.01 2.97
C ASN A 28 5.39 28.81 1.54
N SER A 29 6.65 28.40 1.37
CA SER A 29 7.21 28.06 0.06
C SER A 29 8.18 26.87 0.17
N GLY A 30 7.64 25.66 0.17
CA GLY A 30 8.40 24.41 0.10
C GLY A 30 7.78 23.48 -0.93
N VAL A 31 8.61 22.89 -1.79
CA VAL A 31 8.19 21.89 -2.77
C VAL A 31 8.71 20.53 -2.32
N ALA A 32 7.84 19.52 -2.30
CA ALA A 32 8.20 18.13 -2.03
C ALA A 32 7.91 17.30 -3.28
N PHE A 33 8.84 16.40 -3.62
CA PHE A 33 8.67 15.46 -4.72
C PHE A 33 8.48 14.05 -4.14
N MET A 34 7.53 13.31 -4.70
CA MET A 34 7.26 11.91 -4.33
C MET A 34 7.17 11.06 -5.59
N ALA A 35 7.69 9.84 -5.50
CA ALA A 35 7.58 8.85 -6.56
C ALA A 35 6.40 7.91 -6.25
N ALA A 36 5.56 7.66 -7.25
CA ALA A 36 4.43 6.73 -7.17
C ALA A 36 4.44 5.82 -8.40
N GLY A 37 4.06 4.56 -8.20
CA GLY A 37 4.04 3.54 -9.26
C GLY A 37 2.75 3.57 -10.07
N GLY A 38 2.86 3.67 -11.39
CA GLY A 38 1.70 3.66 -12.30
C GLY A 38 0.99 5.01 -12.35
N THR A 39 -0.34 5.00 -12.20
CA THR A 39 -1.19 6.20 -12.27
C THR A 39 -1.50 6.72 -10.87
N ILE A 40 -1.39 8.04 -10.69
CA ILE A 40 -1.76 8.72 -9.45
C ILE A 40 -3.25 9.10 -9.52
N LEU A 41 -4.04 8.60 -8.57
CA LEU A 41 -5.41 9.02 -8.36
C LEU A 41 -5.45 10.00 -7.19
N GLN A 42 -5.81 11.25 -7.49
CA GLN A 42 -6.09 12.25 -6.46
C GLN A 42 -7.59 12.26 -6.17
N ARG A 43 -7.97 12.19 -4.89
CA ARG A 43 -9.36 12.26 -4.45
C ARG A 43 -9.51 13.23 -3.30
N ASP A 44 -10.58 14.01 -3.32
CA ASP A 44 -10.96 14.94 -2.25
C ASP A 44 -12.08 14.28 -1.45
N LEU A 45 -11.82 13.96 -0.19
CA LEU A 45 -12.78 13.33 0.70
C LEU A 45 -13.58 14.40 1.43
N GLN A 46 -14.90 14.32 1.35
CA GLN A 46 -15.79 15.16 2.15
C GLN A 46 -15.76 14.76 3.63
N ALA A 47 -16.30 15.62 4.49
CA ALA A 47 -16.41 15.30 5.92
C ALA A 47 -17.23 14.01 6.12
N ASN A 48 -16.68 13.06 6.88
CA ASN A 48 -17.22 11.71 7.09
C ASN A 48 -17.25 10.80 5.85
N GLU A 49 -16.71 11.21 4.70
CA GLU A 49 -16.53 10.32 3.56
C GLU A 49 -15.38 9.35 3.87
N THR A 50 -15.66 8.05 3.81
CA THR A 50 -14.65 7.01 4.06
C THR A 50 -14.44 6.18 2.81
N ILE A 51 -13.18 5.98 2.45
CA ILE A 51 -12.78 5.05 1.39
C ILE A 51 -11.93 3.94 1.98
N ALA A 52 -12.12 2.72 1.47
CA ALA A 52 -11.28 1.58 1.80
C ALA A 52 -10.32 1.32 0.64
N VAL A 53 -9.02 1.29 0.94
CA VAL A 53 -7.93 1.17 -0.03
C VAL A 53 -6.89 0.17 0.46
N ASP A 54 -6.20 -0.47 -0.48
CA ASP A 54 -5.05 -1.30 -0.17
C ASP A 54 -3.97 -0.42 0.49
N GLY A 55 -3.43 -0.84 1.64
CA GLY A 55 -2.50 -0.03 2.41
C GLY A 55 -1.24 0.37 1.65
N GLY A 56 -0.71 -0.53 0.81
CA GLY A 56 0.47 -0.23 -0.01
C GLY A 56 0.19 0.58 -1.29
N SER A 57 -1.07 0.96 -1.53
CA SER A 57 -1.46 1.88 -2.60
C SER A 57 -1.60 3.33 -2.12
N VAL A 58 -1.44 3.62 -0.84
CA VAL A 58 -1.49 4.99 -0.32
C VAL A 58 -0.13 5.68 -0.53
N VAL A 59 -0.12 6.83 -1.21
CA VAL A 59 1.10 7.62 -1.46
C VAL A 59 1.24 8.73 -0.43
N MET A 60 0.21 9.56 -0.31
CA MET A 60 0.16 10.68 0.64
C MET A 60 -1.29 11.04 0.94
N PHE A 61 -1.51 11.69 2.09
CA PHE A 61 -2.81 12.24 2.48
C PHE A 61 -2.60 13.46 3.37
N GLU A 62 -3.58 14.35 3.41
CA GLU A 62 -3.56 15.53 4.28
C GLU A 62 -3.71 15.15 5.76
N ASP A 63 -3.15 15.98 6.65
CA ASP A 63 -3.17 15.75 8.11
C ASP A 63 -4.59 15.71 8.70
N SER A 64 -5.58 16.27 8.00
CA SER A 64 -6.99 16.24 8.38
C SER A 64 -7.68 14.90 8.10
N VAL A 65 -7.07 14.04 7.29
CA VAL A 65 -7.61 12.72 6.92
C VAL A 65 -7.27 11.70 8.01
N GLN A 66 -8.29 11.02 8.52
CA GLN A 66 -8.13 9.96 9.50
C GLN A 66 -7.79 8.64 8.84
N LEU A 67 -6.72 8.00 9.32
CA LEU A 67 -6.28 6.68 8.90
C LEU A 67 -6.81 5.62 9.87
N GLY A 68 -7.56 4.66 9.35
CA GLY A 68 -8.00 3.46 10.06
C GLY A 68 -7.46 2.19 9.40
N ILE A 69 -7.47 1.08 10.16
CA ILE A 69 -7.09 -0.24 9.66
C ILE A 69 -8.27 -1.16 9.96
N ILE A 70 -8.79 -1.82 8.93
CA ILE A 70 -9.85 -2.80 9.06
C ILE A 70 -9.32 -4.15 8.61
N PRO A 71 -9.43 -5.21 9.43
CA PRO A 71 -9.08 -6.56 8.98
C PRO A 71 -10.02 -7.01 7.87
N SER A 72 -9.45 -7.38 6.74
CA SER A 72 -10.15 -7.93 5.58
C SER A 72 -10.48 -9.41 5.84
N GLY A 73 -11.52 -9.68 6.61
CA GLY A 73 -12.04 -11.03 6.82
C GLY A 73 -11.37 -11.85 7.93
N ARG A 74 -11.82 -13.11 8.08
CA ARG A 74 -11.40 -14.04 9.15
C ARG A 74 -9.90 -14.36 9.02
N LEU A 75 -9.20 -14.31 10.15
CA LEU A 75 -7.78 -14.59 10.39
C LEU A 75 -7.19 -15.83 9.65
N GLY A 76 -8.03 -16.78 9.24
CA GLY A 76 -7.61 -17.99 8.51
C GLY A 76 -7.31 -17.80 7.01
N MET A 77 -8.03 -16.91 6.30
CA MET A 77 -7.79 -16.66 4.86
C MET A 77 -6.48 -15.87 4.63
N CYS A 78 -6.16 -15.10 5.66
CA CYS A 78 -5.05 -14.19 5.78
C CYS A 78 -3.65 -14.84 5.69
N CYS A 79 -3.47 -15.97 6.36
CA CYS A 79 -2.16 -16.64 6.42
C CYS A 79 -1.91 -17.59 5.23
N PHE A 80 -2.95 -17.94 4.47
CA PHE A 80 -2.87 -18.95 3.39
C PHE A 80 -3.10 -18.40 1.98
N GLY A 81 -3.49 -17.12 1.82
CA GLY A 81 -3.89 -16.57 0.52
C GLY A 81 -2.86 -15.70 -0.21
N GLY A 82 -1.81 -15.20 0.45
CA GLY A 82 -0.84 -14.27 -0.16
C GLY A 82 -1.40 -12.90 -0.58
N GLU A 83 -2.73 -12.74 -0.56
CA GLU A 83 -3.46 -11.48 -0.71
C GLU A 83 -3.62 -10.83 0.66
N GLY A 84 -3.08 -9.61 0.84
CA GLY A 84 -2.98 -8.94 2.13
C GLY A 84 -4.25 -8.90 2.99
N CYS A 85 -4.06 -9.11 4.29
CA CYS A 85 -5.08 -9.23 5.34
C CYS A 85 -5.82 -7.99 5.78
N PHE A 86 -5.41 -6.83 5.30
CA PHE A 86 -5.75 -5.57 5.95
C PHE A 86 -6.04 -4.52 4.91
N ASN A 87 -7.23 -3.94 5.01
CA ASN A 87 -7.60 -2.78 4.23
C ASN A 87 -7.36 -1.53 5.08
N THR A 88 -6.75 -0.53 4.45
CA THR A 88 -6.56 0.77 5.08
C THR A 88 -7.77 1.63 4.75
N THR A 89 -8.37 2.26 5.75
CA THR A 89 -9.46 3.22 5.55
C THR A 89 -8.97 4.64 5.70
N LEU A 90 -9.37 5.50 4.77
CA LEU A 90 -9.12 6.94 4.83
C LEU A 90 -10.45 7.64 4.97
N THR A 91 -10.62 8.40 6.05
CA THR A 91 -11.84 9.15 6.36
C THR A 91 -11.56 10.65 6.32
N GLY A 92 -12.29 11.38 5.49
CA GLY A 92 -12.14 12.82 5.32
C GLY A 92 -12.59 13.66 6.53
N PRO A 93 -12.41 15.00 6.46
CA PRO A 93 -12.18 15.77 5.24
C PRO A 93 -10.69 15.87 4.82
N GLY A 94 -10.42 15.96 3.52
CA GLY A 94 -9.09 16.28 2.98
C GLY A 94 -8.73 15.51 1.71
N LYS A 95 -7.59 15.86 1.11
CA LYS A 95 -7.09 15.21 -0.11
C LYS A 95 -6.26 13.98 0.20
N VAL A 96 -6.44 12.97 -0.64
CA VAL A 96 -5.67 11.72 -0.64
C VAL A 96 -5.13 11.46 -2.03
N TRP A 97 -3.92 10.90 -2.09
CA TRP A 97 -3.28 10.48 -3.33
C TRP A 97 -2.94 9.00 -3.25
N LEU A 98 -3.42 8.26 -4.24
CA LEU A 98 -3.31 6.81 -4.32
C LEU A 98 -2.55 6.43 -5.60
N GLN A 99 -1.81 5.33 -5.54
CA GLN A 99 -1.14 4.74 -6.69
C GLN A 99 -1.89 3.49 -7.17
N SER A 100 -1.99 3.32 -8.50
CA SER A 100 -2.65 2.17 -9.10
C SER A 100 -1.88 0.87 -8.90
N MET A 101 -0.55 0.94 -8.86
CA MET A 101 0.32 -0.23 -8.76
C MET A 101 1.02 -0.24 -7.40
N ASN A 102 0.59 -1.14 -6.51
CA ASN A 102 1.33 -1.43 -5.30
C ASN A 102 2.61 -2.21 -5.69
N PHE A 103 3.78 -1.62 -5.41
CA PHE A 103 5.08 -2.19 -5.75
C PHE A 103 5.31 -3.59 -5.16
N LEU A 104 4.82 -3.86 -3.95
CA LEU A 104 4.94 -5.19 -3.33
C LEU A 104 4.11 -6.24 -4.07
N LYS A 105 2.88 -5.88 -4.47
CA LYS A 105 2.04 -6.78 -5.29
C LYS A 105 2.65 -7.02 -6.66
N PHE A 106 3.21 -5.97 -7.27
CA PHE A 106 3.92 -6.09 -8.54
C PHE A 106 5.12 -7.03 -8.43
N GLN A 107 5.97 -6.86 -7.40
CA GLN A 107 7.13 -7.73 -7.19
C GLN A 107 6.72 -9.19 -6.99
N ASN A 108 5.66 -9.44 -6.23
CA ASN A 108 5.15 -10.78 -6.01
C ASN A 108 4.62 -11.41 -7.31
N ALA A 109 3.86 -10.65 -8.11
CA ALA A 109 3.37 -11.11 -9.41
C ALA A 109 4.53 -11.46 -10.36
N VAL A 110 5.52 -10.57 -10.49
CA VAL A 110 6.72 -10.83 -11.32
C VAL A 110 7.47 -12.05 -10.83
N ARG A 111 7.65 -12.20 -9.51
CA ARG A 111 8.35 -13.34 -8.93
C ARG A 111 7.63 -14.66 -9.23
N GLN A 112 6.30 -14.69 -9.17
CA GLN A 112 5.54 -15.90 -9.50
C GLN A 112 5.76 -16.31 -10.96
N THR A 113 5.64 -15.37 -11.89
CA THR A 113 5.86 -15.64 -13.32
C THR A 113 7.29 -16.13 -13.61
N VAL A 114 8.30 -15.51 -12.99
CA VAL A 114 9.71 -15.94 -13.17
C VAL A 114 9.96 -17.34 -12.59
N MET A 115 9.20 -17.77 -11.57
CA MET A 115 9.34 -19.09 -10.98
C MET A 115 8.59 -20.16 -11.79
N GLU A 116 7.46 -19.83 -12.42
CA GLU A 116 6.73 -20.73 -13.34
C GLU A 116 7.59 -21.07 -14.57
N ASP A 117 8.30 -20.10 -15.15
CA ASP A 117 9.24 -20.33 -16.26
C ASP A 117 10.38 -21.31 -15.91
N ARG A 118 10.71 -21.48 -14.62
CA ARG A 118 11.71 -22.45 -14.18
C ARG A 118 11.17 -23.85 -13.95
N GLN A 119 9.85 -24.01 -13.74
CA GLN A 119 9.22 -25.33 -13.55
C GLN A 119 8.70 -25.94 -14.85
N GLY A 120 8.53 -25.16 -15.92
CA GLY A 120 8.20 -25.67 -17.26
C GLY A 120 9.40 -26.22 -18.05
N ALA A 121 10.62 -26.19 -17.50
CA ALA A 121 11.85 -26.60 -18.20
C ALA A 121 12.40 -27.98 -17.75
N ASP A 122 11.78 -28.66 -16.78
CA ASP A 122 12.24 -29.94 -16.22
C ASP A 122 11.32 -31.15 -16.54
N GLU A 123 10.34 -31.01 -17.44
CA GLU A 123 9.43 -32.10 -17.87
C GLU A 123 9.42 -32.30 -19.39
N ASP A 124 10.59 -32.53 -20.01
CA ASP A 124 10.69 -33.20 -21.33
C ASP A 124 12.08 -33.82 -21.56
N ASP A 125 12.45 -34.87 -20.82
CA ASP A 125 13.37 -35.90 -21.34
C ASP A 125 13.25 -37.20 -20.54
N GLY A 126 12.61 -38.22 -21.12
CA GLY A 126 12.45 -39.51 -20.45
C GLY A 126 11.47 -40.50 -21.10
N GLY A 127 11.36 -40.52 -22.43
CA GLY A 127 10.77 -41.63 -23.17
C GLY A 127 11.87 -42.60 -23.63
N GLY A 128 11.85 -43.83 -23.11
CA GLY A 128 12.73 -44.94 -23.51
C GLY A 128 12.42 -46.22 -22.76
#